data_AF-A0A2M8NJI7-F1
#
_entry.id   AF-A0A2M8NJI7-F1
#
_cell.length_a   1.000
_cell.length_b   1.000
_cell.length_c   1.000
_cell.angle_alpha   90.00
_cell.angle_beta   90.00
_cell.angle_gamma   90.00
#
_symmetry.space_group_name_H-M   'P 1'
#
loop_
_entity.id
_entity.type
_entity.pdbx_description
1 polymer ?
#
loop_
_entity_poly.entity_id
_entity_poly.type
_entity_poly.pdbx_seq_one_letter_code
_entity_poly.pdbx_strand_id
1 'polypeptide(L)'
;VLVTGYEGTELAYARVLVEAGAEVPYVSTSIGADPLVLPDEMWLKAHGTKEVIYRKSLEDDVAALDEYKPDLVLGTTPFASVAKERGIPALYFTNQLASRPFFLSGGMAATIAFIRQMLTKSEQYQWMQEFFEVDHA
;
A
#
# COMPACT_ATOMS: atom_id res chain seq x y z
N VAL A 1 4.98 -3.35 2.99
CA VAL A 1 3.68 -2.89 2.45
C VAL A 1 3.92 -1.70 1.55
N LEU A 2 3.33 -1.66 0.35
CA LEU A 2 3.33 -0.43 -0.47
C LEU A 2 2.03 0.33 -0.27
N VAL A 3 2.13 1.66 -0.18
CA VAL A 3 0.97 2.55 0.01
C VAL A 3 0.91 3.54 -1.16
N THR A 4 -0.02 3.32 -2.07
CA THR A 4 -0.23 4.16 -3.26
C THR A 4 -1.68 4.59 -3.38
N GLY A 5 -1.91 5.77 -3.96
CA GLY A 5 -3.26 6.33 -4.06
C GLY A 5 -3.32 7.61 -4.88
N TYR A 6 -4.46 8.29 -4.79
CA TYR A 6 -4.69 9.59 -5.43
C TYR A 6 -5.49 10.56 -4.53
N GLU A 7 -5.67 10.22 -3.25
CA GLU A 7 -6.52 10.94 -2.31
C GLU A 7 -5.76 11.96 -1.46
N GLY A 8 -4.43 11.86 -1.40
CA GLY A 8 -3.58 12.75 -0.59
C GLY A 8 -3.51 12.37 0.89
N THR A 9 -4.06 11.21 1.26
CA THR A 9 -4.02 10.69 2.65
C THR A 9 -3.03 9.53 2.80
N GLU A 10 -2.31 9.17 1.74
CA GLU A 10 -1.45 7.99 1.69
C GLU A 10 -0.33 8.06 2.74
N LEU A 11 0.28 9.24 2.93
CA LEU A 11 1.34 9.43 3.92
C LEU A 11 0.84 9.23 5.35
N ALA A 12 -0.39 9.66 5.66
CA ALA A 12 -0.98 9.47 6.99
C ALA A 12 -1.22 7.98 7.27
N TYR A 13 -1.75 7.24 6.30
CA TYR A 13 -1.91 5.78 6.41
C TYR A 13 -0.56 5.06 6.50
N ALA A 14 0.41 5.44 5.67
CA ALA A 14 1.77 4.91 5.73
C ALA A 14 2.38 5.10 7.11
N ARG A 15 2.24 6.30 7.70
CA ARG A 15 2.75 6.60 9.03
C ARG A 15 2.11 5.70 10.09
N VAL A 16 0.79 5.55 10.09
CA VAL A 16 0.10 4.66 11.04
C VAL A 16 0.60 3.21 10.89
N LEU A 17 0.85 2.75 9.66
CA LEU A 17 1.39 1.41 9.44
C LEU A 17 2.82 1.26 9.99
N VAL A 18 3.69 2.26 9.78
CA VAL A 18 5.05 2.27 10.33
C VAL A 18 5.03 2.34 11.85
N GLU A 19 4.19 3.18 12.45
CA GLU A 19 4.00 3.26 13.91
C GLU A 19 3.44 1.93 14.48
N ALA A 20 2.65 1.19 13.70
CA ALA A 20 2.16 -0.15 14.04
C ALA A 20 3.20 -1.27 13.82
N GLY A 21 4.41 -0.94 13.33
CA GLY A 21 5.53 -1.85 13.14
C GLY A 21 5.64 -2.48 11.76
N ALA A 22 4.86 -2.02 10.77
CA ALA A 22 5.00 -2.47 9.38
C ALA A 22 6.14 -1.74 8.66
N GLU A 23 6.84 -2.42 7.78
CA GLU A 23 7.78 -1.77 6.86
C GLU A 23 7.01 -1.18 5.66
N VAL A 24 7.16 0.13 5.45
CA VAL A 24 6.58 0.86 4.30
C VAL A 24 7.71 1.55 3.53
N PRO A 25 8.39 0.83 2.62
CA PRO A 25 9.57 1.37 1.93
C PRO A 25 9.20 2.38 0.84
N TYR A 26 7.99 2.31 0.29
CA TYR A 26 7.54 3.16 -0.80
C TYR A 26 6.11 3.65 -0.56
N VAL A 27 5.93 4.96 -0.68
CA VAL A 27 4.65 5.67 -0.60
C VAL A 27 4.51 6.55 -1.84
N SER A 28 3.35 6.50 -2.49
CA SER A 28 3.10 7.37 -3.63
C SER A 28 1.69 7.95 -3.65
N THR A 29 1.54 9.14 -4.23
CA THR A 29 0.26 9.80 -4.40
C THR A 29 0.18 10.54 -5.73
N SER A 30 -0.99 10.54 -6.36
CA SER A 30 -1.22 11.35 -7.57
C SER A 30 -1.35 12.84 -7.28
N ILE A 31 -1.48 13.23 -6.01
CA ILE A 31 -1.53 14.63 -5.60
C ILE A 31 -0.11 15.24 -5.58
N GLY A 32 -0.01 16.54 -5.85
CA GLY A 32 1.25 17.27 -5.72
C GLY A 32 1.67 17.45 -4.26
N ALA A 33 2.96 17.68 -4.04
CA ALA A 33 3.48 18.02 -2.72
C ALA A 33 2.85 19.32 -2.21
N ASP A 34 2.59 19.36 -0.91
CA ASP A 34 2.05 20.51 -0.18
C ASP A 34 2.85 20.69 1.14
N PRO A 35 3.06 21.93 1.64
CA PRO A 35 3.74 22.13 2.92
C PRO A 35 3.16 21.34 4.10
N LEU A 36 1.85 21.04 4.07
CA LEU A 36 1.17 20.28 5.13
C LEU A 36 1.61 18.82 5.23
N VAL A 37 2.13 18.23 4.15
CA VAL A 37 2.57 16.81 4.14
C VAL A 37 4.05 16.63 4.46
N LEU A 38 4.83 17.72 4.48
CA LEU A 38 6.27 17.68 4.77
C LEU A 38 6.61 17.03 6.12
N PRO A 39 5.89 17.30 7.24
CA PRO A 39 6.20 16.67 8.51
C PRO A 39 6.08 15.15 8.46
N ASP A 40 5.05 14.63 7.78
CA ASP A 40 4.85 13.19 7.63
C ASP A 40 5.89 12.57 6.69
N GLU A 41 6.23 13.24 5.58
CA GLU A 41 7.30 12.79 4.68
C GLU A 41 8.65 12.70 5.41
N MET A 42 9.03 13.76 6.14
CA MET A 42 10.28 13.78 6.90
C MET A 42 10.31 12.68 7.97
N TRP A 43 9.19 12.50 8.66
CA TRP A 43 9.06 11.46 9.67
C TRP A 43 9.19 10.07 9.03
N LEU A 44 8.46 9.79 7.95
CA LEU A 44 8.51 8.51 7.23
C LEU A 44 9.93 8.19 6.75
N LYS A 45 10.61 9.16 6.14
CA LYS A 45 12.01 9.00 5.70
C LYS A 45 12.96 8.70 6.85
N ALA A 46 12.80 9.37 7.99
CA ALA A 46 13.58 9.08 9.19
C ALA A 46 13.30 7.69 9.79
N HIS A 47 12.16 7.07 9.47
CA HIS A 47 11.73 5.77 9.97
C HIS A 47 11.76 4.67 8.90
N GLY A 48 12.54 4.86 7.83
CA GLY A 48 12.88 3.79 6.88
C GLY A 48 12.07 3.77 5.58
N THR A 49 11.13 4.70 5.37
CA THR A 49 10.53 4.90 4.04
C THR A 49 11.58 5.47 3.10
N LYS A 50 11.90 4.71 2.03
CA LYS A 50 12.96 5.05 1.08
C LYS A 50 12.48 6.05 0.04
N GLU A 51 11.24 5.91 -0.40
CA GLU A 51 10.67 6.74 -1.46
C GLU A 51 9.30 7.29 -1.09
N VAL A 52 9.13 8.59 -1.36
CA VAL A 52 7.85 9.29 -1.28
C VAL A 52 7.66 10.01 -2.61
N ILE A 53 6.74 9.50 -3.44
CA ILE A 53 6.54 9.97 -4.81
C ILE A 53 5.24 10.77 -4.91
N TYR A 54 5.36 12.03 -5.34
CA TYR A 54 4.21 12.90 -5.63
C TYR A 54 3.95 12.95 -7.13
N ARG A 55 2.70 13.18 -7.53
CA ARG A 55 2.26 13.14 -8.95
C ARG A 55 2.72 11.86 -9.66
N LYS A 56 2.64 10.74 -8.94
CA LYS A 56 3.08 9.44 -9.43
C LYS A 56 2.33 9.00 -10.68
N SER A 57 3.04 8.27 -11.54
CA SER A 57 2.49 7.52 -12.66
C SER A 57 2.14 6.07 -12.25
N LEU A 58 1.51 5.30 -13.13
CA LEU A 58 1.30 3.88 -12.87
C LEU A 58 2.61 3.11 -13.00
N GLU A 59 3.47 3.55 -13.91
CA GLU A 59 4.77 2.97 -14.20
C GLU A 59 5.71 3.06 -12.98
N ASP A 60 5.68 4.18 -12.26
CA ASP A 60 6.43 4.35 -10.99
C ASP A 60 6.01 3.30 -9.95
N ASP A 61 4.70 3.12 -9.78
CA ASP A 61 4.15 2.14 -8.83
C ASP A 61 4.52 0.70 -9.23
N VAL A 62 4.43 0.37 -10.53
CA VAL A 62 4.76 -0.96 -11.04
C VAL A 62 6.24 -1.27 -10.85
N ALA A 63 7.13 -0.29 -11.09
CA ALA A 63 8.56 -0.45 -10.83
C ALA A 63 8.85 -0.75 -9.35
N ALA A 64 8.10 -0.11 -8.42
CA ALA A 64 8.24 -0.34 -6.99
C ALA A 64 7.88 -1.78 -6.56
N LEU A 65 7.01 -2.49 -7.30
CA LEU A 65 6.72 -3.90 -7.02
C LEU A 65 7.96 -4.79 -7.21
N ASP A 66 8.73 -4.52 -8.28
CA ASP A 66 9.92 -5.27 -8.63
C ASP A 66 11.08 -4.99 -7.66
N GLU A 67 11.20 -3.74 -7.23
CA GLU A 67 12.24 -3.32 -6.29
C GLU A 67 12.00 -3.84 -4.87
N TYR A 68 10.78 -3.72 -4.35
CA TYR A 68 10.50 -3.91 -2.93
C TYR A 68 9.83 -5.23 -2.56
N LYS A 69 9.28 -5.98 -3.53
CA LYS A 69 8.63 -7.30 -3.32
C LYS A 69 7.70 -7.33 -2.09
N PRO A 70 6.67 -6.49 -2.06
CA PRO A 70 5.87 -6.29 -0.86
C PRO A 70 4.96 -7.47 -0.52
N ASP A 71 4.69 -7.67 0.77
CA ASP A 71 3.69 -8.64 1.24
C ASP A 71 2.23 -8.19 1.02
N LEU A 72 2.02 -6.88 0.82
CA LEU A 72 0.72 -6.26 0.62
C LEU A 72 0.87 -4.95 -0.14
N VAL A 73 -0.06 -4.73 -1.07
CA VAL A 73 -0.21 -3.48 -1.81
C VAL A 73 -1.53 -2.81 -1.46
N LEU A 74 -1.46 -1.53 -1.13
CA LEU A 74 -2.60 -0.62 -1.07
C LEU A 74 -2.45 0.31 -2.27
N GLY A 75 -3.42 0.32 -3.17
CA GLY A 75 -3.21 1.00 -4.46
C GLY A 75 -4.47 1.34 -5.21
N THR A 76 -4.31 1.94 -6.39
CA THR A 76 -5.42 2.15 -7.32
C THR A 76 -5.88 0.83 -7.93
N THR A 77 -7.09 0.76 -8.48
CA THR A 77 -7.61 -0.44 -9.16
C THR A 77 -6.65 -1.03 -10.21
N PRO A 78 -6.08 -0.25 -11.16
CA PRO A 78 -5.15 -0.82 -12.14
C PRO A 78 -3.88 -1.36 -11.48
N PHE A 79 -3.31 -0.65 -10.50
CA PHE A 79 -2.12 -1.11 -9.82
C PHE A 79 -2.36 -2.38 -8.99
N ALA A 80 -3.50 -2.46 -8.30
CA ALA A 80 -3.90 -3.64 -7.56
C ALA A 80 -4.14 -4.86 -8.46
N SER A 81 -4.58 -4.67 -9.72
CA SER A 81 -4.67 -5.77 -10.69
C SER A 81 -3.29 -6.34 -10.99
N VAL A 82 -2.33 -5.47 -11.34
CA VAL A 82 -0.96 -5.86 -11.64
C VAL A 82 -0.30 -6.59 -10.46
N ALA A 83 -0.50 -6.12 -9.23
CA ALA A 83 0.01 -6.78 -8.05
C ALA A 83 -0.58 -8.20 -7.87
N LYS A 84 -1.89 -8.37 -8.07
CA LYS A 84 -2.56 -9.68 -7.95
C LYS A 84 -2.14 -10.67 -9.01
N GLU A 85 -1.91 -10.21 -10.25
CA GLU A 85 -1.35 -11.03 -11.32
C GLU A 85 0.04 -11.58 -10.97
N ARG A 86 0.77 -10.89 -10.09
CA ARG A 86 2.06 -11.33 -9.53
C ARG A 86 1.94 -12.12 -8.22
N GLY A 87 0.73 -12.57 -7.86
CA GLY A 87 0.49 -13.30 -6.62
C GLY A 87 0.61 -12.46 -5.33
N ILE A 88 0.63 -11.13 -5.44
CA ILE A 88 0.75 -10.24 -4.29
C ILE A 88 -0.66 -9.84 -3.82
N PRO A 89 -0.99 -10.02 -2.52
CA PRO A 89 -2.23 -9.46 -1.96
C PRO A 89 -2.31 -7.96 -2.22
N ALA A 90 -3.43 -7.51 -2.82
CA ALA A 90 -3.62 -6.10 -3.12
C ALA A 90 -5.05 -5.61 -2.88
N LEU A 91 -5.16 -4.38 -2.39
CA LEU A 91 -6.41 -3.75 -2.03
C LEU A 91 -6.54 -2.38 -2.69
N TYR A 92 -7.75 -2.08 -3.15
CA TYR A 92 -8.05 -0.75 -3.66
C TYR A 92 -8.14 0.26 -2.50
N PHE A 93 -7.25 1.25 -2.52
CA PHE A 93 -7.04 2.21 -1.43
C PHE A 93 -8.33 2.97 -1.08
N THR A 94 -9.03 3.53 -2.06
CA THR A 94 -10.23 4.35 -1.83
C THR A 94 -11.28 3.60 -1.03
N ASN A 95 -11.62 2.39 -1.47
CA ASN A 95 -12.70 1.63 -0.88
C ASN A 95 -12.32 1.01 0.45
N GLN A 96 -11.05 0.64 0.63
CA GLN A 96 -10.62 -0.11 1.80
C GLN A 96 -10.01 0.76 2.89
N LEU A 97 -9.53 1.95 2.57
CA LEU A 97 -8.91 2.86 3.52
C LEU A 97 -9.60 4.22 3.52
N ALA A 98 -9.62 4.95 2.40
CA ALA A 98 -10.12 6.33 2.38
C ALA A 98 -11.60 6.44 2.84
N SER A 99 -12.39 5.39 2.65
CA SER A 99 -13.79 5.31 3.10
C SER A 99 -13.97 4.98 4.60
N ARG A 100 -12.91 4.55 5.29
CA ARG A 100 -12.97 4.07 6.68
C ARG A 100 -12.70 5.21 7.67
N PRO A 101 -13.28 5.15 8.88
CA PRO A 101 -12.89 6.06 9.96
C PRO A 101 -11.39 5.92 10.25
N PHE A 102 -10.62 6.96 9.96
CA PHE A 102 -9.18 7.00 10.23
C PHE A 102 -8.87 7.59 11.61
N PHE A 103 -9.61 8.64 11.99
CA PHE A 103 -9.31 9.43 13.17
C PHE A 103 -9.60 8.68 14.47
N LEU A 104 -8.87 9.11 15.51
CA LEU A 104 -8.96 8.60 16.87
C LEU A 104 -8.52 7.13 16.97
N SER A 105 -8.41 6.64 18.20
CA SER A 105 -7.91 5.29 18.49
C SER A 105 -8.75 4.18 17.85
N GLY A 106 -10.08 4.36 17.81
CA GLY A 106 -10.99 3.37 17.23
C GLY A 106 -10.80 3.17 15.73
N GLY A 107 -10.64 4.26 14.97
CA GLY A 107 -10.42 4.21 13.52
C GLY A 107 -9.08 3.58 13.14
N MET A 108 -8.02 3.98 13.83
CA MET A 108 -6.68 3.40 13.64
C MET A 108 -6.65 1.90 13.98
N ALA A 109 -7.25 1.49 15.11
CA ALA A 109 -7.29 0.08 15.50
C ALA A 109 -8.04 -0.79 14.47
N ALA A 110 -9.16 -0.32 13.93
CA ALA A 110 -9.91 -1.02 12.90
C ALA A 110 -9.12 -1.17 11.60
N THR A 111 -8.39 -0.11 11.20
CA THR A 111 -7.52 -0.12 10.02
C THR A 111 -6.38 -1.13 10.18
N ILE A 112 -5.65 -1.07 11.29
CA ILE A 112 -4.52 -1.97 11.56
C ILE A 112 -5.00 -3.43 11.62
N ALA A 113 -6.12 -3.70 12.30
CA ALA A 113 -6.68 -5.04 12.38
C ALA A 113 -7.05 -5.61 10.99
N PHE A 114 -7.64 -4.77 10.13
CA PHE A 114 -7.98 -5.15 8.76
C PHE A 114 -6.73 -5.42 7.92
N ILE A 115 -5.70 -4.57 7.99
CA ILE A 115 -4.45 -4.77 7.26
C ILE A 115 -3.75 -6.06 7.72
N ARG A 116 -3.71 -6.31 9.02
CA ARG A 116 -3.17 -7.56 9.58
C ARG A 116 -3.89 -8.80 9.03
N GLN A 117 -5.22 -8.75 8.91
CA GLN A 117 -6.00 -9.84 8.33
C GLN A 117 -5.68 -10.07 6.84
N MET A 118 -5.35 -9.02 6.10
CA MET A 118 -5.03 -9.15 4.68
C MET A 118 -3.63 -9.72 4.47
N LEU A 119 -2.68 -9.39 5.35
CA LEU A 119 -1.34 -9.98 5.35
C LEU A 119 -1.33 -11.50 5.58
N THR A 120 -2.35 -12.07 6.24
CA THR A 120 -2.44 -13.53 6.40
C THR A 120 -2.93 -14.25 5.14
N LYS A 121 -3.25 -13.52 4.06
CA LYS A 121 -3.78 -14.12 2.81
C LYS A 121 -2.70 -14.42 1.77
N SER A 122 -1.43 -14.11 2.01
CA SER A 122 -0.35 -14.26 1.02
C SER A 122 -0.28 -15.67 0.43
N GLU A 123 -0.39 -16.72 1.26
CA GLU A 123 -0.39 -18.11 0.78
C GLU A 123 -1.56 -18.42 -0.17
N GLN A 124 -2.73 -17.82 0.06
CA GLN A 124 -3.90 -18.02 -0.82
C GLN A 124 -3.68 -17.38 -2.20
N TYR A 125 -3.02 -16.22 -2.25
CA TYR A 125 -2.71 -15.55 -3.51
C TYR A 125 -1.64 -16.28 -4.30
N GLN A 126 -0.59 -16.77 -3.62
CA GLN A 126 0.43 -17.62 -4.25
C GLN A 126 -0.18 -18.90 -4.82
N TRP A 127 -1.02 -19.59 -4.04
CA TRP A 127 -1.74 -20.76 -4.52
C TRP A 127 -2.62 -20.46 -5.74
N MET A 128 -3.33 -19.32 -5.75
CA MET A 128 -4.12 -18.92 -6.92
C MET A 128 -3.25 -18.69 -8.16
N GLN A 129 -2.11 -18.01 -8.01
CA GLN A 129 -1.19 -17.79 -9.11
C GLN A 129 -0.67 -19.12 -9.66
N GLU A 130 -0.19 -20.02 -8.79
CA GLU A 130 0.27 -21.35 -9.16
C GLU A 130 -0.83 -22.17 -9.87
N PHE A 131 -2.06 -22.12 -9.35
CA PHE A 131 -3.19 -22.85 -9.93
C PHE A 131 -3.50 -22.42 -11.37
N PHE A 132 -3.41 -21.12 -11.68
CA PHE A 132 -3.70 -20.60 -13.02
C PHE A 132 -2.48 -20.57 -13.96
N GLU A 133 -1.26 -20.64 -13.44
CA GLU A 133 -0.03 -20.78 -14.23
C GLU A 133 0.22 -22.24 -14.68
N VAL A 134 -0.23 -23.23 -13.90
CA VAL A 134 -0.18 -24.63 -14.31
C VAL A 134 -1.29 -24.85 -15.34
N ASP A 135 -0.88 -24.77 -16.62
CA ASP A 135 -1.65 -25.10 -17.81
C ASP A 135 -2.77 -26.12 -17.52
N HIS A 136 -4.02 -25.65 -17.51
CA HIS A 136 -5.14 -26.49 -17.88
C HIS A 136 -5.12 -26.67 -19.41
N ALA A 137 -4.07 -27.33 -19.91
CA ALA A 137 -3.97 -27.82 -21.27
C ALA A 137 -4.78 -29.12 -21.43
#